data_AF-A0A161ZKC3-F1
#
_entry.id   AF-A0A161ZKC3-F1
#
_cell.length_a   1.000
_cell.length_b   1.000
_cell.length_c   1.000
_cell.angle_alpha   90.00
_cell.angle_beta   90.00
_cell.angle_gamma   90.00
#
_symmetry.space_group_name_H-M   'P 1'
#
loop_
_entity.id
_entity.type
_entity.pdbx_description
1 polymer ?
#
loop_
_entity_poly.entity_id
_entity_poly.type
_entity_poly.pdbx_seq_one_letter_code
_entity_poly.pdbx_strand_id
1 'polypeptide(L)'
;MKPTKDDHAVVDLLDVILRDGVILQADVVITVADIPLVGLSLRAALAGMSTMTDYGYFEEWDAVQRELARAPDDHPLLPDDG
;
A
#
# COMPACT_ATOMS: atom_id res chain seq x y z
N MET A 1 21.67 -16.01 26.86
CA MET A 1 20.52 -15.10 26.66
C MET A 1 19.59 -15.76 25.66
N LYS A 2 18.33 -16.00 26.02
CA LYS A 2 17.33 -16.63 25.13
C LYS A 2 16.54 -15.49 24.47
N PRO A 3 16.35 -15.45 23.14
CA PRO A 3 15.55 -14.40 22.51
C PRO A 3 14.10 -14.58 22.99
N THR A 4 13.61 -13.62 23.77
CA THR A 4 12.18 -13.53 24.08
C THR A 4 11.54 -12.82 22.90
N LYS A 5 10.54 -13.46 22.29
CA LYS A 5 9.73 -12.82 21.26
C LYS A 5 8.86 -11.80 21.99
N ASP A 6 9.15 -10.52 21.77
CA ASP A 6 8.35 -9.42 22.32
C ASP A 6 7.20 -9.18 21.35
N ASP A 7 5.97 -9.54 21.73
CA ASP A 7 4.80 -9.43 20.86
C ASP A 7 4.49 -7.97 20.45
N HIS A 8 5.07 -7.00 21.16
CA HIS A 8 4.95 -5.57 20.86
C HIS A 8 5.86 -5.09 19.72
N ALA A 9 6.96 -5.78 19.42
CA ALA A 9 7.96 -5.30 18.46
C ALA A 9 7.41 -5.14 17.03
N VAL A 10 6.42 -5.95 16.65
CA VAL A 10 5.76 -5.83 15.33
C VAL A 10 4.84 -4.61 15.28
N VAL A 11 4.13 -4.34 16.37
CA VAL A 11 3.25 -3.18 16.49
C VAL A 11 4.08 -1.90 16.47
N ASP A 12 5.15 -1.85 17.26
CA ASP A 12 6.06 -0.71 17.30
C ASP A 12 6.69 -0.44 15.92
N LEU A 13 7.09 -1.49 15.21
CA LEU A 13 7.59 -1.36 13.84
C LEU A 13 6.51 -0.82 12.89
N LEU A 14 5.29 -1.32 12.99
CA LEU A 14 4.20 -0.87 12.15
C LEU A 14 3.88 0.60 12.43
N ASP A 15 3.87 1.02 13.69
CA ASP A 15 3.67 2.40 14.09
C ASP A 15 4.72 3.34 13.47
N VAL A 16 5.99 2.93 13.48
CA VAL A 16 7.08 3.70 12.83
C VAL A 16 6.87 3.77 11.32
N ILE A 17 6.54 2.66 10.66
CA ILE A 17 6.29 2.65 9.21
C ILE A 17 5.09 3.55 8.87
N LEU A 18 4.00 3.48 9.62
CA LEU A 18 2.82 4.29 9.34
C LEU A 18 3.06 5.78 9.59
N ARG A 19 3.89 6.11 10.58
CA ARG A 19 4.19 7.49 10.96
C ARG A 19 5.24 8.13 10.06
N ASP A 20 6.39 7.49 9.88
CA ASP A 20 7.57 8.08 9.24
C ASP A 20 7.78 7.57 7.80
N GLY A 21 7.15 6.45 7.46
CA GLY A 21 7.24 5.85 6.13
C GLY A 21 8.50 5.00 5.90
N VAL A 22 8.45 4.15 4.88
CA VAL A 22 9.58 3.35 4.40
C VAL A 22 9.53 3.17 2.88
N ILE A 23 10.69 2.99 2.26
CA ILE A 23 10.81 2.56 0.87
C ILE A 23 11.16 1.08 0.83
N LEU A 24 10.27 0.27 0.24
CA LEU A 24 10.49 -1.14 -0.01
C LEU A 24 10.99 -1.35 -1.44
N GLN A 25 12.05 -2.15 -1.59
CA GLN A 25 12.51 -2.65 -2.88
C GLN A 25 12.30 -4.16 -2.93
N ALA A 26 11.73 -4.65 -4.01
CA ALA A 26 11.46 -6.06 -4.20
C ALA A 26 11.58 -6.44 -5.67
N ASP A 27 12.05 -7.66 -5.94
CA ASP A 27 12.12 -8.20 -7.28
C ASP A 27 11.13 -9.36 -7.40
N VAL A 28 10.35 -9.38 -8.48
CA VAL A 28 9.37 -10.43 -8.79
C VAL A 28 9.71 -11.03 -10.15
N VAL A 29 9.74 -12.36 -10.22
CA VAL A 29 9.92 -13.08 -11.49
C VAL A 29 8.64 -13.83 -11.82
N ILE A 30 8.12 -13.62 -13.02
CA ILE A 30 6.95 -14.32 -13.54
C ILE A 30 7.44 -15.42 -14.47
N THR A 31 7.09 -16.66 -14.11
CA THR A 31 7.45 -17.88 -14.84
C THR A 31 6.25 -18.49 -15.54
N VAL A 32 6.46 -19.10 -16.70
CA VAL A 32 5.47 -19.92 -17.40
C VAL A 32 6.11 -21.26 -17.75
N ALA A 33 5.47 -22.36 -17.33
CA ALA A 33 6.03 -23.71 -17.50
C ALA A 33 7.49 -23.82 -17.04
N ASP A 34 7.79 -23.26 -15.85
CA ASP A 34 9.13 -23.21 -15.23
C ASP A 34 10.18 -22.37 -15.98
N ILE A 35 9.79 -21.63 -17.02
CA ILE A 35 10.67 -20.71 -17.75
C ILE A 35 10.47 -19.28 -17.23
N PRO A 36 11.51 -18.59 -16.74
CA PRO A 36 11.40 -17.20 -16.31
C PRO A 36 11.27 -16.28 -17.54
N LEU A 37 10.10 -15.66 -17.72
CA LEU A 37 9.82 -14.82 -18.88
C LEU A 37 9.92 -13.32 -18.59
N VAL A 38 9.54 -12.90 -17.38
CA VAL A 38 9.48 -11.49 -17.01
C VAL A 38 10.07 -11.30 -15.63
N GLY A 39 11.00 -10.35 -15.50
CA GLY A 39 11.49 -9.84 -14.22
C GLY A 39 10.94 -8.43 -13.98
N LEU A 40 10.43 -8.17 -12.78
CA LEU A 40 9.93 -6.88 -12.33
C LEU A 40 10.78 -6.42 -11.15
N SER A 41 11.30 -5.20 -11.23
CA SER A 41 11.91 -4.50 -10.09
C SER A 41 10.88 -3.51 -9.54
N LEU A 42 10.42 -3.74 -8.32
CA LEU A 42 9.40 -2.96 -7.66
C LEU A 42 10.04 -2.04 -6.62
N ARG A 43 9.59 -0.78 -6.61
CA ARG A 43 9.88 0.19 -5.55
C ARG A 43 8.55 0.73 -5.05
N ALA A 44 8.23 0.46 -3.79
CA ALA A 44 6.99 0.90 -3.15
C ALA A 44 7.34 1.81 -1.96
N ALA A 45 6.65 2.94 -1.86
CA ALA A 45 6.64 3.73 -0.64
C ALA A 45 5.46 3.28 0.21
N LEU A 46 5.69 3.02 1.50
CA LEU A 46 4.67 2.58 2.46
C LEU A 46 4.67 3.53 3.65
N ALA A 47 3.53 4.12 3.95
CA ALA A 47 3.27 4.93 5.14
C ALA A 47 1.76 5.01 5.36
N GLY A 48 1.34 5.64 6.46
CA GLY A 48 -0.07 5.96 6.67
C GLY A 48 -0.60 6.91 5.60
N MET A 49 -1.91 6.87 5.35
CA MET A 49 -2.56 7.70 4.33
C MET A 49 -2.28 9.20 4.53
N SER A 50 -2.41 9.70 5.77
CA SER A 50 -2.09 11.10 6.09
C SER A 50 -0.65 11.43 5.74
N THR A 51 0.30 10.62 6.19
CA THR A 51 1.73 10.81 5.91
C THR A 51 2.05 10.77 4.42
N MET A 52 1.39 9.89 3.66
CA MET A 52 1.55 9.82 2.21
C MET A 52 1.09 11.10 1.52
N THR A 53 -0.08 11.63 1.90
CA THR A 53 -0.59 12.90 1.40
C THR A 53 0.33 14.06 1.80
N ASP A 54 0.84 14.08 3.04
CA ASP A 54 1.80 15.10 3.50
C ASP A 54 3.11 15.08 2.69
N TYR A 55 3.50 13.91 2.18
CA TYR A 55 4.64 13.75 1.27
C TYR A 55 4.31 13.99 -0.21
N GLY A 56 3.08 14.44 -0.52
CA GLY A 56 2.64 14.73 -1.90
C GLY A 56 2.34 13.48 -2.72
N TYR A 57 2.22 12.31 -2.10
CA TYR A 57 1.74 11.10 -2.75
C TYR A 57 0.22 10.98 -2.63
N PHE A 58 -0.42 10.40 -3.65
CA PHE A 58 -1.85 10.08 -3.64
C PHE A 58 -2.82 11.27 -3.48
N GLU A 59 -2.40 12.52 -3.75
CA GLU A 59 -3.31 13.70 -3.70
C GLU A 59 -4.53 13.54 -4.63
N GLU A 60 -4.30 13.07 -5.85
CA GLU A 60 -5.35 12.83 -6.85
C GLU A 60 -6.25 11.64 -6.47
N TRP A 61 -5.66 10.60 -5.87
CA TRP A 61 -6.42 9.46 -5.36
C TRP A 61 -7.29 9.85 -4.16
N ASP A 62 -6.77 10.66 -3.24
CA ASP A 62 -7.48 11.18 -2.08
C ASP A 62 -8.63 12.11 -2.48
N ALA A 63 -8.46 12.92 -3.53
CA ALA A 63 -9.55 13.71 -4.12
C ALA A 63 -10.67 12.82 -4.68
N VAL A 64 -10.32 11.81 -5.49
CA VAL A 64 -11.27 10.84 -6.05
C VAL A 64 -12.01 10.07 -4.95
N GLN A 65 -11.31 9.61 -3.90
CA GLN A 65 -11.95 8.90 -2.78
C GLN A 65 -12.93 9.78 -2.01
N ARG A 66 -12.64 11.06 -1.80
CA ARG A 66 -13.57 12.00 -1.16
C ARG A 66 -14.81 12.28 -2.01
N GLU A 67 -14.65 12.30 -3.33
CA GLU A 67 -15.76 12.45 -4.27
C GLU A 67 -16.67 11.22 -4.23
N LEU A 68 -16.10 10.02 -4.27
CA LEU A 68 -16.83 8.76 -4.10
C LEU A 68 -17.54 8.66 -2.75
N ALA A 69 -16.92 9.11 -1.66
CA ALA A 69 -17.55 9.14 -0.34
C ALA A 69 -18.71 10.14 -0.25
N ARG A 70 -18.74 11.16 -1.10
CA ARG A 70 -19.80 12.18 -1.15
C ARG A 70 -20.97 11.75 -2.05
N ALA A 71 -20.73 10.88 -3.03
CA ALA A 71 -21.72 10.34 -3.96
C ALA A 71 -21.59 8.79 -4.05
N PRO A 72 -21.97 8.05 -2.99
CA PRO A 72 -21.80 6.60 -2.94
C PRO A 72 -22.57 5.84 -4.03
N ASP A 73 -23.64 6.44 -4.57
CA ASP A 73 -24.48 5.86 -5.63
C ASP A 73 -23.91 6.06 -7.05
N ASP A 74 -22.86 6.88 -7.23
CA ASP A 74 -22.21 7.17 -8.52
C ASP A 74 -20.82 6.52 -8.59
N HIS A 75 -20.73 5.24 -8.20
CA HIS A 75 -19.47 4.51 -8.12
C HIS A 75 -19.11 3.90 -9.50
N PRO A 76 -18.06 4.36 -10.19
CA PRO A 76 -17.76 4.00 -11.59
C PRO A 76 -17.36 2.54 -11.82
N LEU A 77 -17.16 1.76 -10.74
CA LEU A 77 -16.78 0.34 -10.77
C LEU A 77 -17.82 -0.58 -10.12
N LEU A 78 -18.94 -0.05 -9.62
CA LEU A 78 -20.07 -0.88 -9.22
C LEU A 78 -21.06 -0.89 -10.39
N PRO A 79 -21.59 -2.07 -10.78
CA PRO A 79 -22.64 -2.10 -11.77
C PRO A 79 -23.84 -1.32 -11.25
N ASP A 80 -24.50 -0.61 -12.17
CA ASP A 80 -25.76 0.08 -11.90
C ASP A 80 -26.80 -1.00 -11.55
N ASP A 81 -27.20 -1.08 -10.28
CA ASP A 81 -28.16 -2.06 -9.76
C ASP A 81 -29.58 -1.66 -10.20
N GLY A 82 -29.84 -1.77 -11.50
CA GLY A 82 -31.16 -1.57 -12.12
C GLY A 82 -32.13 -2.73 -11.89
#